data_AF-A0A2E9LWL3-F1
#
_entry.id   AF-A0A2E9LWL3-F1
#
_cell.length_a   1.000
_cell.length_b   1.000
_cell.length_c   1.000
_cell.angle_alpha   90.00
_cell.angle_beta   90.00
_cell.angle_gamma   90.00
#
_symmetry.space_group_name_H-M   'P 1'
#
loop_
_entity.id
_entity.type
_entity.pdbx_description
1 polymer ?
#
loop_
_entity_poly.entity_id
_entity_poly.type
_entity_poly.pdbx_seq_one_letter_code
_entity_poly.pdbx_strand_id
1 'polypeptide(L)'
;MNAPKTSQAKPKNTKASKKSKEKAGPPPLRESAADAIAHFLSTLDGEGCSELYDMVLHQIEEPLFKAVMEHTQNNQSHASAMLGLNRGTLRKKLRQHGLLSEPEKPRRKRGERSARAAARQTSNQRKR
;
A
#
# COMPACT_ATOMS: atom_id res chain seq x y z
N MET A 1 17.65 -74.34 -3.23
CA MET A 1 17.77 -74.08 -4.68
C MET A 1 16.65 -73.08 -5.02
N ASN A 2 16.83 -71.83 -5.47
CA ASN A 2 17.97 -71.02 -5.90
C ASN A 2 17.73 -69.56 -5.47
N ALA A 3 18.80 -68.86 -5.08
CA ALA A 3 18.91 -67.41 -5.25
C ALA A 3 19.65 -67.13 -6.57
N PRO A 4 19.51 -65.93 -7.20
CA PRO A 4 20.46 -64.82 -6.95
C PRO A 4 19.76 -63.43 -6.93
N LYS A 5 20.11 -62.48 -6.04
CA LYS A 5 21.20 -61.47 -6.05
C LYS A 5 21.12 -60.38 -7.16
N THR A 6 21.26 -59.12 -6.70
CA THR A 6 21.55 -57.85 -7.41
C THR A 6 20.34 -57.20 -8.13
N SER A 7 20.13 -55.89 -8.19
CA SER A 7 21.08 -54.80 -8.37
C SER A 7 20.53 -53.43 -7.91
N GLN A 8 21.47 -52.63 -7.43
CA GLN A 8 21.57 -51.17 -7.33
C GLN A 8 20.56 -50.33 -8.15
N ALA A 9 20.12 -49.20 -7.59
CA ALA A 9 20.59 -47.87 -8.03
C ALA A 9 19.73 -46.75 -7.43
N LYS A 10 20.40 -45.85 -6.70
CA LYS A 10 19.95 -44.48 -6.42
C LYS A 10 20.56 -43.58 -7.50
N PRO A 11 19.78 -42.72 -8.18
CA PRO A 11 20.28 -41.45 -8.68
C PRO A 11 19.60 -40.35 -7.85
N LYS A 12 20.28 -39.61 -6.97
CA LYS A 12 21.20 -38.48 -7.25
C LYS A 12 20.78 -37.64 -8.46
N ASN A 13 20.19 -36.49 -8.13
CA ASN A 13 20.37 -35.18 -8.74
C ASN A 13 20.12 -35.09 -10.25
N THR A 14 18.93 -34.61 -10.63
CA THR A 14 18.71 -34.05 -11.96
C THR A 14 18.33 -32.58 -11.87
N LYS A 15 19.39 -31.78 -12.03
CA LYS A 15 19.47 -30.64 -12.97
C LYS A 15 18.71 -29.38 -12.58
N ALA A 16 19.52 -28.45 -12.03
CA ALA A 16 19.58 -27.07 -12.47
C ALA A 16 19.17 -26.92 -13.94
N SER A 17 17.91 -26.54 -14.17
CA SER A 17 17.47 -26.04 -15.46
C SER A 17 17.84 -24.57 -15.52
N LYS A 18 19.06 -24.32 -15.98
CA LYS A 18 19.52 -23.03 -16.49
C LYS A 18 18.66 -22.71 -17.73
N LYS A 19 17.44 -22.22 -17.51
CA LYS A 19 16.50 -21.85 -18.58
C LYS A 19 16.90 -20.48 -19.11
N SER A 20 17.13 -20.45 -20.42
CA SER A 20 17.37 -19.30 -21.28
C SER A 20 16.63 -18.02 -20.85
N LYS A 21 17.38 -16.95 -20.59
CA LYS A 21 16.86 -15.57 -20.44
C LYS A 21 16.44 -15.04 -21.81
N GLU A 22 15.26 -15.40 -22.28
CA GLU A 22 14.50 -14.59 -23.23
C GLU A 22 13.37 -13.90 -22.47
N LYS A 23 13.00 -12.68 -22.92
CA LYS A 23 12.22 -11.69 -22.17
C LYS A 23 10.82 -12.16 -21.74
N ALA A 24 10.76 -12.96 -20.68
CA ALA A 24 9.55 -13.14 -19.89
C ALA A 24 9.36 -11.88 -19.02
N GLY A 25 8.11 -11.40 -18.92
CA GLY A 25 7.75 -10.33 -17.99
C GLY A 25 8.10 -10.68 -16.54
N PRO A 26 7.87 -9.75 -15.59
CA PRO A 26 8.08 -10.06 -14.18
C PRO A 26 7.27 -11.31 -13.79
N PRO A 27 7.81 -12.14 -12.88
CA PRO A 27 7.08 -13.29 -12.38
C PRO A 27 5.75 -12.84 -11.75
N PRO A 28 4.74 -13.71 -11.66
CA PRO A 28 3.48 -13.40 -11.01
C PRO A 28 3.70 -12.75 -9.64
N LEU A 29 2.86 -11.77 -9.28
CA LEU A 29 2.98 -11.04 -8.01
C LEU A 29 3.05 -11.98 -6.81
N ARG A 30 2.27 -13.08 -6.85
CA ARG A 30 2.25 -14.11 -5.81
C ARG A 30 3.61 -14.78 -5.61
N GLU A 31 4.30 -15.10 -6.69
CA GLU A 31 5.63 -15.74 -6.63
C GLU A 31 6.67 -14.73 -6.14
N SER A 32 6.66 -13.52 -6.70
CA SER A 32 7.53 -12.41 -6.28
C SER A 32 7.39 -12.11 -4.78
N ALA A 33 6.15 -12.06 -4.28
CA ALA A 33 5.86 -11.81 -2.88
C ALA A 33 6.32 -12.97 -1.99
N ALA A 34 6.10 -14.22 -2.41
CA ALA A 34 6.55 -15.40 -1.67
C ALA A 34 8.07 -15.41 -1.51
N ASP A 35 8.81 -15.14 -2.59
CA ASP A 35 10.27 -15.06 -2.57
C ASP A 35 10.77 -13.93 -1.65
N ALA A 36 10.15 -12.75 -1.74
CA ALA A 36 10.52 -11.60 -0.90
C ALA A 36 10.24 -11.86 0.59
N ILE A 37 9.08 -12.45 0.94
CA ILE A 37 8.73 -12.78 2.33
C ILE A 37 9.67 -13.86 2.87
N ALA A 38 9.93 -14.92 2.09
CA ALA A 38 10.83 -16.00 2.51
C ALA A 38 12.25 -15.47 2.76
N HIS A 39 12.74 -14.60 1.88
CA HIS A 39 14.01 -13.92 2.06
C HIS A 39 14.02 -13.07 3.35
N PHE A 40 13.02 -12.22 3.55
CA PHE A 40 12.92 -11.39 4.77
C PHE A 40 12.92 -12.25 6.06
N LEU A 41 12.13 -13.31 6.09
CA LEU A 41 12.08 -14.22 7.24
C LEU A 41 13.43 -14.92 7.48
N SER A 42 14.16 -15.27 6.41
CA SER A 42 15.51 -15.85 6.54
C SER A 42 16.54 -14.89 7.10
N THR A 43 16.34 -13.57 6.93
CA THR A 43 17.24 -12.53 7.47
C THR A 43 16.97 -12.15 8.92
N LEU A 44 15.89 -12.67 9.53
CA LEU A 44 15.56 -12.35 10.92
C LEU A 44 16.50 -13.03 11.93
N ASP A 45 17.32 -14.01 11.54
CA ASP A 45 18.34 -14.66 12.38
C ASP A 45 17.87 -15.08 13.80
N GLY A 46 16.58 -15.39 13.94
CA GLY A 46 15.96 -15.80 15.21
C GLY A 46 15.41 -14.66 16.08
N GLU A 47 15.50 -13.41 15.62
CA GLU A 47 14.82 -12.27 16.24
C GLU A 47 13.31 -12.30 15.98
N GLY A 48 12.53 -11.94 16.99
CA GLY A 48 11.08 -11.82 16.86
C GLY A 48 10.70 -10.59 16.05
N CYS A 49 9.86 -10.76 15.03
CA CYS A 49 9.26 -9.66 14.27
C CYS A 49 7.78 -9.52 14.65
N SER A 50 7.40 -8.37 15.20
CA SER A 50 6.00 -7.98 15.43
C SER A 50 5.48 -7.15 14.25
N GLU A 51 4.17 -7.13 14.02
CA GLU A 51 3.52 -6.29 12.99
C GLU A 51 3.93 -6.60 11.53
N LEU A 52 4.44 -7.81 11.26
CA LEU A 52 4.83 -8.25 9.90
C LEU A 52 3.67 -8.12 8.90
N TYR A 53 2.44 -8.41 9.32
CA TYR A 53 1.25 -8.29 8.48
C TYR A 53 1.05 -6.85 7.99
N ASP A 54 1.07 -5.87 8.90
CA ASP A 54 0.88 -4.46 8.57
C ASP A 54 2.04 -3.93 7.72
N MET A 55 3.27 -4.33 8.03
CA MET A 55 4.44 -3.97 7.22
C MET A 55 4.29 -4.47 5.77
N VAL A 56 3.96 -5.75 5.58
CA VAL A 56 3.79 -6.32 4.23
C VAL A 56 2.61 -5.69 3.52
N LEU A 57 1.49 -5.49 4.21
CA LEU A 57 0.31 -4.85 3.65
C LEU A 57 0.63 -3.42 3.19
N HIS A 58 1.40 -2.66 3.96
CA HIS A 58 1.84 -1.32 3.58
C HIS A 58 2.66 -1.31 2.29
N GLN A 59 3.62 -2.23 2.17
CA GLN A 59 4.49 -2.35 0.99
C GLN A 59 3.73 -2.73 -0.29
N ILE A 60 2.58 -3.39 -0.17
CA ILE A 60 1.75 -3.80 -1.31
C ILE A 60 0.70 -2.73 -1.65
N GLU A 61 0.08 -2.13 -0.63
CA GLU A 61 -0.99 -1.16 -0.82
C GLU A 61 -0.50 0.15 -1.45
N GLU A 62 0.66 0.67 -1.03
CA GLU A 62 1.20 1.92 -1.59
C GLU A 62 1.38 1.86 -3.13
N PRO A 63 2.12 0.88 -3.71
CA PRO A 63 2.28 0.81 -5.16
C PRO A 63 0.96 0.52 -5.89
N LEU A 64 0.06 -0.27 -5.29
CA LEU A 64 -1.27 -0.51 -5.85
C LEU A 64 -2.06 0.79 -5.98
N PHE A 65 -2.17 1.57 -4.91
CA PHE A 65 -2.91 2.82 -4.92
C PHE A 65 -2.28 3.87 -5.82
N LYS A 66 -0.95 3.97 -5.83
CA LYS A 66 -0.22 4.89 -6.72
C LYS A 66 -0.50 4.58 -8.19
N ALA A 67 -0.36 3.32 -8.59
CA ALA A 67 -0.59 2.89 -9.96
C ALA A 67 -2.04 3.14 -10.41
N VAL A 68 -3.03 2.84 -9.55
CA VAL A 68 -4.44 3.07 -9.89
C VAL A 68 -4.79 4.56 -9.93
N MET A 69 -4.26 5.36 -9.01
CA MET A 69 -4.46 6.81 -9.03
C MET A 69 -3.85 7.43 -10.29
N GLU A 70 -2.67 7.00 -10.72
CA GLU A 70 -2.06 7.43 -11.98
C GLU A 70 -2.89 6.98 -13.20
N HIS A 71 -3.29 5.71 -13.24
CA HIS A 71 -4.11 5.15 -14.32
C HIS A 71 -5.46 5.85 -14.47
N THR A 72 -6.06 6.29 -13.36
CA THR A 72 -7.33 7.01 -13.33
C THR A 72 -7.18 8.53 -13.35
N GLN A 73 -5.97 9.05 -13.62
CA GLN A 73 -5.67 10.48 -13.70
C GLN A 73 -6.11 11.25 -12.45
N ASN A 74 -5.87 10.65 -11.28
CA ASN A 74 -6.26 11.12 -9.96
C ASN A 74 -7.78 11.23 -9.71
N ASN A 75 -8.62 10.58 -10.54
CA ASN A 75 -10.06 10.50 -10.30
C ASN A 75 -10.38 9.45 -9.22
N GLN A 76 -10.49 9.90 -7.97
CA GLN A 76 -10.75 9.03 -6.82
C GLN A 76 -12.05 8.23 -6.92
N SER A 77 -13.09 8.76 -7.57
CA SER A 77 -14.35 8.03 -7.73
C SER A 77 -14.15 6.83 -8.65
N HIS A 78 -13.48 7.03 -9.79
CA HIS A 78 -13.13 5.97 -10.71
C HIS A 78 -12.15 4.96 -10.08
N ALA A 79 -11.11 5.44 -9.41
CA ALA A 79 -10.16 4.58 -8.67
C ALA A 79 -10.87 3.71 -7.62
N SER A 80 -11.82 4.28 -6.86
CA SER A 80 -12.56 3.54 -5.84
C SER A 80 -13.44 2.45 -6.44
N ALA A 81 -14.07 2.72 -7.58
CA ALA A 81 -14.86 1.73 -8.31
C ALA A 81 -13.98 0.60 -8.86
N MET A 82 -12.81 0.94 -9.44
CA MET A 82 -11.84 -0.02 -9.96
C MET A 82 -11.26 -0.92 -8.87
N LEU A 83 -10.95 -0.35 -7.70
CA LEU A 83 -10.43 -1.10 -6.55
C LEU A 83 -11.51 -1.85 -5.77
N GLY A 84 -12.80 -1.64 -6.08
CA GLY A 84 -13.90 -2.23 -5.32
C GLY A 84 -14.01 -1.70 -3.89
N LEU A 85 -13.53 -0.48 -3.64
CA LEU A 85 -13.53 0.16 -2.32
C LEU A 85 -14.59 1.25 -2.25
N ASN A 86 -15.15 1.46 -1.06
CA ASN A 86 -15.86 2.70 -0.80
C ASN A 86 -14.87 3.89 -0.92
N ARG A 87 -15.27 4.97 -1.60
CA ARG A 87 -14.48 6.20 -1.75
C ARG A 87 -13.94 6.74 -0.42
N GLY A 88 -14.72 6.66 0.66
CA GLY A 88 -14.29 7.06 2.00
C GLY A 88 -13.11 6.22 2.52
N THR A 89 -13.14 4.92 2.26
CA THR A 89 -12.05 3.99 2.58
C THR A 89 -10.82 4.27 1.74
N LEU A 90 -10.96 4.42 0.42
CA LEU A 90 -9.85 4.78 -0.47
C LEU A 90 -9.16 6.05 0.00
N ARG A 91 -9.93 7.10 0.32
CA ARG A 91 -9.37 8.38 0.78
C ARG A 91 -8.61 8.24 2.09
N LYS A 92 -9.10 7.44 3.05
CA LYS A 92 -8.38 7.14 4.31
C LYS A 92 -7.06 6.43 4.02
N LYS A 93 -7.09 5.39 3.19
CA LYS A 93 -5.91 4.61 2.79
C LYS A 93 -4.87 5.46 2.06
N LEU A 94 -5.29 6.30 1.11
CA LEU A 94 -4.39 7.22 0.41
C LEU A 94 -3.68 8.19 1.36
N ARG A 95 -4.33 8.64 2.44
CA ARG A 95 -3.68 9.48 3.47
C ARG A 95 -2.71 8.70 4.34
N GLN A 96 -3.07 7.48 4.72
CA GLN A 96 -2.21 6.58 5.48
C GLN A 96 -0.89 6.32 4.74
N HIS A 97 -0.94 6.25 3.40
CA HIS A 97 0.25 6.07 2.54
C HIS A 97 0.86 7.39 2.02
N GLY A 98 0.43 8.55 2.53
CA GLY A 98 1.00 9.86 2.13
C GLY A 98 0.71 10.29 0.69
N LEU A 99 -0.21 9.61 -0.01
CA LEU A 99 -0.58 9.87 -1.41
C LEU A 99 -1.63 10.98 -1.58
N LEU A 100 -2.19 11.47 -0.47
CA LEU A 100 -3.04 12.66 -0.44
C LEU A 100 -2.55 13.59 0.65
N SER A 101 -2.27 14.84 0.27
CA SER A 101 -2.06 15.92 1.24
C SER A 101 -3.31 16.07 2.10
N GLU A 102 -3.12 16.10 3.43
CA GLU A 102 -4.20 16.54 4.31
C GLU A 102 -4.60 17.98 3.92
N PRO A 103 -5.90 18.32 3.90
CA PRO A 103 -6.26 19.72 3.79
C PRO A 103 -5.61 20.44 4.96
N GLU A 104 -4.70 21.36 4.66
CA GLU A 104 -4.11 22.26 5.64
C GLU A 104 -5.27 22.79 6.50
N LYS A 105 -5.18 22.62 7.83
CA LYS A 105 -6.18 23.17 8.75
C LYS A 105 -6.38 24.62 8.34
N PRO A 106 -7.61 25.10 8.05
CA PRO A 106 -7.81 26.47 7.63
C PRO A 106 -7.15 27.37 8.68
N ARG A 107 -6.10 28.11 8.29
CA ARG A 107 -5.48 29.11 9.16
C ARG A 107 -6.58 30.10 9.47
N ARG A 108 -7.24 29.95 10.62
CA ARG A 108 -8.28 30.88 11.07
C ARG A 108 -7.61 32.25 11.10
N LYS A 109 -7.96 33.15 10.17
CA LYS A 109 -7.51 34.54 10.18
C LYS A 109 -7.95 35.14 11.51
N ARG A 110 -7.02 35.18 12.47
CA ARG A 110 -7.16 35.81 13.78
C ARG A 110 -7.20 37.32 13.55
N GLY A 111 -8.36 37.83 13.12
CA GLY A 111 -8.56 39.26 12.83
C GLY A 111 -9.99 39.66 12.51
N GLU A 112 -10.78 38.80 11.86
CA GLU A 112 -12.09 39.24 11.31
C GLU A 112 -13.26 39.21 12.31
N ARG A 113 -13.08 38.65 13.52
CA ARG A 113 -14.14 38.67 14.55
C ARG A 113 -14.31 40.02 15.27
N SER A 114 -13.30 40.89 15.23
CA SER A 114 -13.34 42.17 15.94
C SER A 114 -14.26 43.21 15.24
N ALA A 115 -14.33 43.18 13.91
CA ALA A 115 -15.11 44.16 13.15
C ALA A 115 -16.63 43.96 13.23
N ARG A 116 -17.12 42.73 13.47
CA ARG A 116 -18.56 42.41 13.44
C ARG A 116 -19.29 42.76 14.75
N ALA A 117 -18.56 42.97 15.85
CA ALA A 117 -19.12 43.37 17.14
C ALA A 117 -19.33 44.90 17.24
N ALA A 118 -18.47 45.71 16.61
CA ALA A 118 -18.56 47.17 16.66
C ALA A 118 -19.71 47.76 15.82
N ALA A 119 -20.14 47.07 14.75
CA ALA A 119 -21.21 47.55 13.87
C ALA A 119 -22.63 47.40 14.45
N ARG A 120 -22.80 46.70 15.59
CA ARG A 120 -24.11 46.49 16.22
C ARG A 120 -24.48 47.54 17.28
N GLN A 121 -23.54 48.40 17.69
CA GLN A 121 -23.77 49.41 18.72
C GLN A 121 -24.13 50.80 18.17
N THR A 122 -23.81 51.10 16.90
CA THR A 122 -24.03 52.43 16.31
C THR A 122 -25.43 52.64 15.70
N SER A 123 -26.29 51.63 15.62
CA SER A 123 -27.63 51.75 15.05
C SER A 123 -28.74 52.11 16.06
N ASN A 124 -28.45 52.13 17.36
CA ASN A 124 -29.47 52.30 18.40
C ASN A 124 -29.52 53.71 19.04
N GLN A 125 -28.79 54.69 18.50
CA GLN A 125 -28.66 56.03 19.10
C GLN A 125 -29.12 57.18 18.20
N ARG A 126 -29.90 56.89 17.14
CA ARG A 126 -30.42 57.89 16.18
C ARG A 126 -31.95 58.02 16.15
N LYS A 127 -32.65 57.60 17.21
CA LYS A 127 -34.09 57.87 17.38
C LYS A 127 -34.38 58.28 18.83
N ARG A 128 -34.12 59.55 19.15
CA ARG A 128 -34.84 60.36 20.13
C ARG A 128 -34.73 61.82 19.70
#